data_AF-A0A8J7KRV8-F1
#
_entry.id   AF-A0A8J7KRV8-F1
#
_cell.length_a   1.000
_cell.length_b   1.000
_cell.length_c   1.000
_cell.angle_alpha   90.00
_cell.angle_beta   90.00
_cell.angle_gamma   90.00
#
_symmetry.space_group_name_H-M   'P 1'
#
loop_
_entity.id
_entity.type
_entity.pdbx_description
1 polymer ?
#
loop_
_entity_poly.entity_id
_entity_poly.type
_entity_poly.pdbx_seq_one_letter_code
_entity_poly.pdbx_strand_id
1 'polypeptide(L)'
;MGNQKERKKLRLRHKSIITGLALVLLIGVLGFLLLYSKDDKIAGYKQRGNEYLLKGDYEKAVGEFGKVVELNPEDIVSCFQLAEAYSGMEDYSTAIKYLTMALAKAEELTTAKEMLKEGNTIEQEQYSDIEVLVALYRKLAEYYEMSGNQKQRVEVLKLGFERTGSTVLVELLKEYYPDEVTADRIEGEYIVDDALEISLAGKGTIYYTLDGLDPTKKSKEYRGKIKLLPGTHNIKAVVWNEFDLSSNINTFTFIVKEKDDNISEEANHTKNDRSGSTKTYSSELDEGGNIIWADPKVEAVVRNAIGKKVGKISETEAKSYKGSLDLSDQDIHNLEDLIWFENLSVLSCRGNDLADAAFINDLKLDRVIAVYHNTDEVKAADNTQVLKELNHLGINLSGFSVGEMSIVQMLDFIGTIERTTKKLTNLEYLDLSNNELNDISILGEFDNVPNVKYLILKNNNLENINVLAEFKNLVYVDLTDNNIKDYSPVEHVVSVVGKK
;
A
#
# COMPACT_ATOMS: atom_id res chain seq x y z
N MET A 1 23.67 -23.93 83.42
CA MET A 1 24.51 -23.68 82.22
C MET A 1 23.80 -23.92 80.87
N GLY A 2 22.75 -24.76 80.76
CA GLY A 2 22.08 -25.04 79.46
C GLY A 2 21.37 -23.85 78.80
N ASN A 3 20.65 -23.04 79.59
CA ASN A 3 19.80 -21.94 79.08
C ASN A 3 20.61 -20.78 78.46
N GLN A 4 21.84 -20.53 78.93
CA GLN A 4 22.72 -19.52 78.31
C GLN A 4 23.30 -19.98 76.96
N LYS A 5 23.61 -21.28 76.80
CA LYS A 5 24.14 -21.82 75.53
C LYS A 5 23.07 -21.76 74.43
N GLU A 6 21.83 -22.11 74.73
CA GLU A 6 20.71 -22.03 73.77
C GLU A 6 20.39 -20.60 73.35
N ARG A 7 20.32 -19.65 74.30
CA ARG A 7 20.14 -18.22 73.97
C ARG A 7 21.26 -17.67 73.09
N LYS A 8 22.50 -18.11 73.31
CA LYS A 8 23.66 -17.73 72.47
C LYS A 8 23.51 -18.31 71.06
N LYS A 9 23.10 -19.59 70.94
CA LYS A 9 22.86 -20.28 69.66
C LYS A 9 21.72 -19.64 68.86
N LEU A 10 20.64 -19.24 69.53
CA LEU A 10 19.50 -18.54 68.93
C LEU A 10 19.88 -17.12 68.45
N ARG A 11 20.68 -16.38 69.23
CA ARG A 11 21.23 -15.08 68.82
C ARG A 11 22.18 -15.20 67.63
N LEU A 12 23.00 -16.24 67.60
CA LEU A 12 23.88 -16.56 66.47
C LEU A 12 23.04 -16.86 65.20
N ARG A 13 22.00 -17.69 65.30
CA ARG A 13 21.08 -17.95 64.18
C ARG A 13 20.39 -16.68 63.67
N HIS A 14 19.85 -15.84 64.56
CA HIS A 14 19.24 -14.57 64.15
C HIS A 14 20.25 -13.63 63.48
N LYS A 15 21.48 -13.52 64.02
CA LYS A 15 22.54 -12.75 63.36
C LYS A 15 22.83 -13.29 61.96
N SER A 16 22.96 -14.62 61.80
CA SER A 16 23.20 -15.26 60.51
C SER A 16 22.09 -15.02 59.49
N ILE A 17 20.82 -15.05 59.93
CA ILE A 17 19.66 -14.76 59.06
C ILE A 17 19.65 -13.28 58.65
N ILE A 18 19.88 -12.36 59.59
CA ILE A 18 19.93 -10.92 59.32
C ILE A 18 21.08 -10.59 58.37
N THR A 19 22.26 -11.20 58.56
CA THR A 19 23.40 -11.02 57.64
C THR A 19 23.11 -11.60 56.25
N GLY A 20 22.41 -12.74 56.17
CA GLY A 20 22.01 -13.32 54.89
C GLY A 20 21.03 -12.42 54.14
N LEU A 21 20.01 -11.90 54.83
CA LEU A 21 19.04 -10.97 54.25
C LEU A 21 19.70 -9.65 53.81
N ALA A 22 20.60 -9.10 54.61
CA ALA A 22 21.35 -7.89 54.26
C ALA A 22 22.22 -8.09 53.01
N LEU A 23 22.83 -9.27 52.83
CA LEU A 23 23.63 -9.59 51.65
C LEU A 23 22.76 -9.69 50.39
N VAL A 24 21.59 -10.33 50.47
CA VAL A 24 20.64 -10.41 49.34
C VAL A 24 20.16 -9.02 48.93
N LEU A 25 19.84 -8.16 49.90
CA LEU A 25 19.43 -6.78 49.66
C LEU A 25 20.58 -5.96 49.04
N LEU A 26 21.81 -6.13 49.52
CA LEU A 26 23.00 -5.48 48.96
C LEU A 26 23.26 -5.92 47.51
N ILE A 27 23.17 -7.22 47.21
CA ILE A 27 23.31 -7.76 45.85
C ILE A 27 22.19 -7.22 44.96
N GLY A 28 20.95 -7.14 45.47
CA GLY A 28 19.82 -6.55 44.74
C GLY A 28 20.04 -5.07 44.43
N VAL A 29 20.53 -4.29 45.40
CA VAL A 29 20.85 -2.86 45.21
C VAL A 29 22.02 -2.69 44.24
N LEU A 30 23.09 -3.50 44.36
CA LEU A 30 24.20 -3.46 43.41
C LEU A 30 23.77 -3.86 41.99
N GLY A 31 22.96 -4.90 41.87
CA GLY A 31 22.39 -5.33 40.60
C GLY A 31 21.52 -4.24 39.98
N PHE A 32 20.66 -3.61 40.77
CA PHE A 32 19.83 -2.49 40.34
C PHE A 32 20.68 -1.28 39.91
N LEU A 33 21.71 -0.91 40.68
CA LEU A 33 22.61 0.19 40.32
C LEU A 33 23.41 -0.10 39.05
N LEU A 34 23.84 -1.35 38.85
CA LEU A 34 24.54 -1.77 37.64
C LEU A 34 23.62 -1.71 36.41
N LEU A 35 22.37 -2.18 36.53
CA LEU A 35 21.35 -2.07 35.48
C LEU A 35 21.04 -0.60 35.16
N TYR A 36 20.76 0.21 36.19
CA TYR A 36 20.49 1.64 36.04
C TYR A 36 21.65 2.37 35.35
N SER A 37 22.90 2.07 35.74
CA SER A 37 24.09 2.65 35.11
C SER A 37 24.31 2.21 33.65
N LYS A 38 23.73 1.08 33.24
CA LYS A 38 23.80 0.58 31.87
C LYS A 38 22.84 1.35 30.97
N ASP A 39 21.61 1.58 31.44
CA ASP A 39 20.58 2.28 30.67
C ASP A 39 20.95 3.76 30.44
N ASP A 40 21.49 4.44 31.45
CA ASP A 40 21.99 5.82 31.32
C ASP A 40 23.12 5.93 30.28
N LYS A 41 24.02 4.93 30.24
CA LYS A 41 25.10 4.89 29.24
C LYS A 41 24.55 4.67 27.85
N ILE A 42 23.60 3.74 27.68
CA ILE A 42 22.95 3.46 26.38
C ILE A 42 22.29 4.73 25.85
N ALA A 43 21.49 5.43 26.67
CA ALA A 43 20.83 6.67 26.27
C ALA A 43 21.84 7.74 25.82
N GLY A 44 22.93 7.92 26.58
CA GLY A 44 23.98 8.87 26.23
C GLY A 44 24.72 8.53 24.93
N TYR A 45 24.97 7.24 24.65
CA TYR A 45 25.55 6.81 23.38
C TYR A 45 24.59 7.06 22.20
N LYS A 46 23.30 6.72 22.34
CA LYS A 46 22.29 6.97 21.30
C LYS A 46 22.17 8.46 20.96
N GLN A 47 22.09 9.32 21.97
CA GLN A 47 21.98 10.77 21.76
C GLN A 47 23.17 11.31 20.96
N ARG A 48 24.41 10.99 21.36
CA ARG A 48 25.59 11.45 20.63
C ARG A 48 25.70 10.85 19.23
N GLY A 49 25.33 9.58 19.06
CA GLY A 49 25.25 8.94 17.75
C GLY A 49 24.31 9.70 16.80
N ASN A 50 23.10 10.04 17.28
CA ASN A 50 22.12 10.83 16.52
C ASN A 50 22.68 12.23 16.18
N GLU A 51 23.33 12.91 17.14
CA GLU A 51 23.97 14.21 16.90
C GLU A 51 25.06 14.15 15.81
N TYR A 52 25.82 13.05 15.75
CA TYR A 52 26.83 12.85 14.72
C TYR A 52 26.21 12.54 13.35
N LEU A 53 25.15 11.72 13.30
CA LEU A 53 24.38 11.48 12.06
C LEU A 53 23.83 12.77 11.46
N LEU A 54 23.22 13.63 12.28
CA LEU A 54 22.69 14.93 11.84
C LEU A 54 23.77 15.86 11.28
N LYS A 55 25.02 15.70 11.72
CA LYS A 55 26.18 16.46 11.22
C LYS A 55 26.88 15.79 10.02
N GLY A 56 26.43 14.60 9.62
CA GLY A 56 27.09 13.78 8.60
C GLY A 56 28.44 13.18 9.03
N ASP A 57 28.75 13.16 10.33
CA ASP A 57 29.99 12.62 10.88
C ASP A 57 29.81 11.11 11.14
N TYR A 58 29.74 10.34 10.04
CA TYR A 58 29.29 8.95 10.04
C TYR A 58 30.24 8.03 10.83
N GLU A 59 31.57 8.22 10.77
CA GLU A 59 32.50 7.40 11.53
C GLU A 59 32.29 7.54 13.05
N LYS A 60 32.02 8.76 13.55
CA LYS A 60 31.72 8.96 14.96
C LYS A 60 30.35 8.42 15.35
N ALA A 61 29.35 8.55 14.47
CA ALA A 61 28.05 7.92 14.68
C ALA A 61 28.20 6.39 14.82
N VAL A 62 28.96 5.74 13.95
CA VAL A 62 29.30 4.30 14.04
C VAL A 62 29.96 3.99 15.38
N GLY A 63 30.91 4.81 15.83
CA GLY A 63 31.59 4.62 17.11
C GLY A 63 30.66 4.72 18.33
N GLU A 64 29.62 5.54 18.28
CA GLU A 64 28.66 5.69 19.39
C GLU A 64 27.57 4.61 19.35
N PHE A 65 26.94 4.36 18.21
CA PHE A 65 25.94 3.29 18.10
C PHE A 65 26.55 1.89 18.24
N GLY A 66 27.80 1.70 17.80
CA GLY A 66 28.54 0.45 18.01
C GLY A 66 28.64 0.07 19.49
N LYS A 67 28.88 1.05 20.38
CA LYS A 67 28.87 0.82 21.83
C LYS A 67 27.50 0.40 22.35
N VAL A 68 26.41 0.92 21.77
CA VAL A 68 25.06 0.48 22.13
C VAL A 68 24.82 -0.96 21.70
N VAL A 69 25.18 -1.31 20.46
CA VAL A 69 25.03 -2.67 19.93
C VAL A 69 25.92 -3.67 20.67
N GLU A 70 27.10 -3.28 21.15
CA GLU A 70 27.92 -4.12 22.05
C GLU A 70 27.24 -4.40 23.40
N LEU A 71 26.52 -3.41 23.95
CA LEU A 71 25.82 -3.53 25.23
C LEU A 71 24.44 -4.20 25.10
N ASN A 72 23.78 -4.01 23.96
CA ASN A 72 22.48 -4.53 23.60
C ASN A 72 22.39 -4.82 22.09
N PRO A 73 22.82 -6.02 21.65
CA PRO A 73 22.85 -6.40 20.23
C PRO A 73 21.48 -6.45 19.53
N GLU A 74 20.40 -6.50 20.32
CA GLU A 74 19.03 -6.64 19.84
C GLU A 74 18.27 -5.29 19.79
N ASP A 75 18.96 -4.17 20.03
CA ASP A 75 18.34 -2.84 19.95
C ASP A 75 18.06 -2.45 18.49
N ILE A 76 16.81 -2.66 18.04
CA ILE A 76 16.36 -2.40 16.66
C ILE A 76 16.76 -0.99 16.18
N VAL A 77 16.51 0.03 17.00
CA VAL A 77 16.79 1.43 16.65
C VAL A 77 18.28 1.65 16.45
N SER A 78 19.14 1.16 17.35
CA SER A 78 20.58 1.36 17.21
C SER A 78 21.17 0.57 16.05
N CYS A 79 20.67 -0.63 15.77
CA CYS A 79 21.04 -1.39 14.59
C CYS A 79 20.63 -0.66 13.30
N PHE A 80 19.43 -0.07 13.27
CA PHE A 80 18.98 0.76 12.15
C PHE A 80 19.85 2.02 11.96
N GLN A 81 20.07 2.79 13.03
CA GLN A 81 20.90 4.00 12.99
C GLN A 81 22.36 3.70 12.63
N LEU A 82 22.89 2.56 13.08
CA LEU A 82 24.20 2.07 12.68
C LEU A 82 24.24 1.73 11.19
N ALA A 83 23.19 1.11 10.66
CA ALA A 83 23.05 0.86 9.23
C ALA A 83 22.98 2.17 8.40
N GLU A 84 22.27 3.18 8.89
CA GLU A 84 22.26 4.52 8.26
C GLU A 84 23.64 5.17 8.26
N ALA A 85 24.39 5.06 9.36
CA ALA A 85 25.76 5.58 9.43
C ALA A 85 26.70 4.87 8.43
N TYR A 86 26.63 3.54 8.33
CA TYR A 86 27.42 2.79 7.34
C TYR A 86 27.00 3.10 5.89
N SER A 87 25.70 3.29 5.64
CA SER A 87 25.20 3.71 4.33
C SER A 87 25.69 5.11 3.94
N GLY A 88 25.76 6.04 4.89
CA GLY A 88 26.35 7.37 4.69
C GLY A 88 27.85 7.33 4.33
N MET A 89 28.55 6.25 4.67
CA MET A 89 29.93 5.97 4.25
C MET A 89 30.01 5.08 2.99
N GLU A 90 28.89 4.82 2.33
CA GLU A 90 28.75 3.93 1.17
C GLU A 90 29.15 2.45 1.43
N ASP A 91 29.28 2.05 2.71
CA ASP A 91 29.48 0.65 3.09
C ASP A 91 28.13 -0.08 3.21
N TYR A 92 27.51 -0.30 2.05
CA TYR A 92 26.20 -0.94 1.96
C TYR A 92 26.22 -2.39 2.46
N SER A 93 27.35 -3.10 2.35
CA SER A 93 27.47 -4.47 2.86
C SER A 93 27.28 -4.52 4.37
N THR A 94 27.93 -3.61 5.10
CA THR A 94 27.79 -3.53 6.55
C THR A 94 26.44 -2.93 6.95
N ALA A 95 25.91 -1.97 6.18
CA ALA A 95 24.57 -1.43 6.40
C ALA A 95 23.48 -2.52 6.30
N ILE A 96 23.52 -3.35 5.23
CA ILE A 96 22.62 -4.49 5.02
C ILE A 96 22.69 -5.46 6.19
N LYS A 97 23.91 -5.76 6.70
CA LYS A 97 24.09 -6.66 7.84
C LYS A 97 23.34 -6.16 9.08
N TYR A 98 23.53 -4.90 9.47
CA TYR A 98 22.87 -4.37 10.67
C TYR A 98 21.38 -4.18 10.50
N LEU A 99 20.93 -3.81 9.30
CA LEU A 99 19.51 -3.69 9.00
C LEU A 99 18.81 -5.05 9.01
N THR A 100 19.47 -6.11 8.54
CA THR A 100 18.98 -7.50 8.64
C THR A 100 18.86 -7.94 10.10
N MET A 101 19.81 -7.55 10.97
CA MET A 101 19.70 -7.83 12.41
C MET A 101 18.50 -7.10 13.04
N ALA A 102 18.28 -5.83 12.68
CA ALA A 102 17.14 -5.06 13.15
C ALA A 102 15.81 -5.69 12.71
N LEU A 103 15.72 -6.12 11.44
CA LEU A 103 14.55 -6.78 10.87
C LEU A 103 14.23 -8.10 11.58
N ALA A 104 15.23 -8.97 11.77
CA ALA A 104 15.03 -10.25 12.43
C ALA A 104 14.44 -10.08 13.85
N LYS A 105 14.90 -9.06 14.58
CA LYS A 105 14.37 -8.79 15.92
C LYS A 105 12.95 -8.20 15.88
N ALA A 106 12.66 -7.33 14.92
CA ALA A 106 11.33 -6.77 14.75
C ALA A 106 10.29 -7.86 14.41
N GLU A 107 10.66 -8.84 13.57
CA GLU A 107 9.79 -9.97 13.23
C GLU A 107 9.50 -10.85 14.47
N GLU A 108 10.53 -11.16 15.25
CA GLU A 108 10.37 -11.92 16.50
C GLU A 108 9.37 -11.26 17.45
N LEU A 109 9.49 -9.94 17.66
CA LEU A 109 8.59 -9.18 18.53
C LEU A 109 7.15 -9.18 18.00
N THR A 110 6.96 -9.07 16.68
CA THR A 110 5.64 -9.09 16.04
C THR A 110 4.97 -10.44 16.25
N THR A 111 5.68 -11.53 15.96
CA THR A 111 5.17 -12.90 16.18
C THR A 111 4.87 -13.18 17.65
N ALA A 112 5.74 -12.74 18.57
CA ALA A 112 5.53 -12.94 20.01
C ALA A 112 4.24 -12.23 20.50
N LYS A 113 3.94 -11.04 19.99
CA LYS A 113 2.71 -10.32 20.33
C LYS A 113 1.47 -10.98 19.75
N GLU A 114 1.52 -11.49 18.52
CA GLU A 114 0.43 -12.26 17.93
C GLU A 114 0.08 -13.50 18.77
N MET A 115 1.10 -14.25 19.22
CA MET A 115 0.92 -15.38 20.13
C MET A 115 0.30 -14.98 21.48
N LEU A 116 0.63 -13.79 22.00
CA LEU A 116 0.06 -13.27 23.26
C LEU A 116 -1.39 -12.78 23.08
N LYS A 117 -1.74 -12.21 21.92
CA LYS A 117 -3.12 -11.77 21.59
C LYS A 117 -4.10 -12.95 21.53
N GLU A 118 -3.65 -14.14 21.13
CA GLU A 118 -4.44 -15.38 21.20
C GLU A 118 -4.71 -15.84 22.65
N GLY A 119 -4.02 -15.27 23.65
CA GLY A 119 -4.14 -15.62 25.07
C GLY A 119 -4.67 -14.52 26.00
N ASN A 120 -4.65 -13.24 25.61
CA ASN A 120 -5.30 -12.14 26.34
C ASN A 120 -5.37 -10.85 25.50
N THR A 121 -6.43 -10.07 25.68
CA THR A 121 -6.58 -8.72 25.12
C THR A 121 -5.72 -7.73 25.89
N ILE A 122 -4.58 -7.33 25.30
CA ILE A 122 -3.84 -6.14 25.74
C ILE A 122 -3.80 -5.16 24.58
N GLU A 123 -4.57 -4.08 24.73
CA GLU A 123 -4.45 -2.85 23.95
C GLU A 123 -3.26 -2.05 24.51
N GLN A 124 -2.21 -1.91 23.71
CA GLN A 124 -1.27 -0.80 23.85
C GLN A 124 -0.97 -0.21 22.47
N GLU A 125 -1.34 1.06 22.32
CA GLU A 125 -1.04 1.94 21.20
C GLU A 125 0.42 2.41 21.27
N GLN A 126 1.29 1.88 20.40
CA GLN A 126 2.58 2.50 20.07
C GLN A 126 3.16 1.87 18.80
N TYR A 127 2.95 2.51 17.64
CA TYR A 127 3.17 1.98 16.27
C TYR A 127 2.54 0.62 16.04
N SER A 128 1.84 0.42 14.93
CA SER A 128 1.56 -0.96 14.56
C SER A 128 2.92 -1.60 14.21
N ASP A 129 3.32 -2.69 14.87
CA ASP A 129 4.64 -3.34 14.66
C ASP A 129 4.92 -3.62 13.17
N ILE A 130 3.84 -3.73 12.39
CA ILE A 130 3.85 -3.86 10.93
C ILE A 130 4.48 -2.65 10.21
N GLU A 131 4.32 -1.41 10.71
CA GLU A 131 4.90 -0.20 10.11
C GLU A 131 6.42 -0.21 10.21
N VAL A 132 6.94 -0.64 11.36
CA VAL A 132 8.39 -0.81 11.59
C VAL A 132 8.93 -1.86 10.62
N LEU A 133 8.23 -2.99 10.47
CA LEU A 133 8.61 -4.02 9.49
C LEU A 133 8.64 -3.47 8.07
N VAL A 134 7.59 -2.75 7.64
CA VAL A 134 7.52 -2.14 6.30
C VAL A 134 8.70 -1.19 6.07
N ALA A 135 9.01 -0.34 7.05
CA ALA A 135 10.13 0.59 6.95
C ALA A 135 11.49 -0.13 6.81
N LEU A 136 11.71 -1.19 7.60
CA LEU A 136 12.93 -1.99 7.55
C LEU A 136 13.07 -2.74 6.22
N TYR A 137 12.00 -3.37 5.73
CA TYR A 137 11.95 -4.04 4.43
C TYR A 137 12.25 -3.07 3.28
N ARG A 138 11.61 -1.89 3.29
CA ARG A 138 11.85 -0.84 2.28
C ARG A 138 13.30 -0.36 2.30
N LYS A 139 13.86 -0.09 3.48
CA LYS A 139 15.24 0.38 3.61
C LYS A 139 16.25 -0.69 3.18
N LEU A 140 15.94 -1.96 3.41
CA LEU A 140 16.79 -3.08 3.01
C LEU A 140 16.79 -3.25 1.49
N ALA A 141 15.62 -3.07 0.86
CA ALA A 141 15.51 -3.02 -0.60
C ALA A 141 16.31 -1.86 -1.20
N GLU A 142 16.29 -0.67 -0.58
CA GLU A 142 17.10 0.48 -0.99
C GLU A 142 18.60 0.16 -0.95
N TYR A 143 19.10 -0.46 0.13
CA TYR A 143 20.52 -0.82 0.22
C TYR A 143 20.92 -1.93 -0.76
N TYR A 144 20.01 -2.87 -1.06
CA TYR A 144 20.25 -3.83 -2.13
C TYR A 144 20.32 -3.17 -3.51
N GLU A 145 19.51 -2.15 -3.78
CA GLU A 145 19.61 -1.35 -5.01
C GLU A 145 20.95 -0.62 -5.09
N MET A 146 21.33 0.10 -4.03
CA MET A 146 22.60 0.85 -3.98
C MET A 146 23.84 -0.04 -4.09
N SER A 147 23.75 -1.29 -3.63
CA SER A 147 24.82 -2.29 -3.77
C SER A 147 24.78 -3.07 -5.09
N GLY A 148 23.84 -2.79 -5.99
CA GLY A 148 23.70 -3.47 -7.29
C GLY A 148 23.12 -4.89 -7.21
N ASN A 149 22.54 -5.27 -6.07
CA ASN A 149 22.00 -6.59 -5.80
C ASN A 149 20.49 -6.66 -6.09
N GLN A 150 20.11 -6.50 -7.36
CA GLN A 150 18.70 -6.42 -7.79
C GLN A 150 17.88 -7.65 -7.41
N LYS A 151 18.46 -8.86 -7.46
CA LYS A 151 17.75 -10.08 -7.07
C LYS A 151 17.33 -10.06 -5.61
N GLN A 152 18.25 -9.70 -4.71
CA GLN A 152 17.99 -9.60 -3.28
C GLN A 152 17.01 -8.47 -2.95
N ARG A 153 17.03 -7.36 -3.70
CA ARG A 153 16.02 -6.30 -3.61
C ARG A 153 14.61 -6.86 -3.87
N VAL A 154 14.43 -7.61 -4.96
CA VAL A 154 13.12 -8.19 -5.30
C VAL A 154 12.68 -9.23 -4.26
N GLU A 155 13.59 -10.10 -3.83
CA GLU A 155 13.32 -11.10 -2.80
C GLU A 155 12.88 -10.45 -1.48
N VAL A 156 13.55 -9.38 -1.04
CA VAL A 156 13.22 -8.73 0.23
C VAL A 156 11.92 -7.95 0.17
N LEU A 157 11.61 -7.30 -0.96
CA LEU A 157 10.32 -6.63 -1.16
C LEU A 157 9.17 -7.63 -1.19
N LYS A 158 9.35 -8.77 -1.88
CA LYS A 158 8.36 -9.85 -1.93
C LYS A 158 8.11 -10.43 -0.54
N LEU A 159 9.17 -10.78 0.18
CA LEU A 159 9.07 -11.29 1.54
C LEU A 159 8.39 -10.26 2.45
N GLY A 160 8.78 -8.99 2.35
CA GLY A 160 8.17 -7.92 3.13
C GLY A 160 6.68 -7.77 2.86
N PHE A 161 6.24 -7.86 1.61
CA PHE A 161 4.81 -7.88 1.28
C PHE A 161 4.11 -9.11 1.87
N GLU A 162 4.66 -10.31 1.71
CA GLU A 162 4.08 -11.54 2.26
C GLU A 162 3.90 -11.46 3.79
N ARG A 163 4.81 -10.78 4.49
CA ARG A 163 4.79 -10.60 5.94
C ARG A 163 3.87 -9.49 6.43
N THR A 164 3.68 -8.44 5.62
CA THR A 164 3.04 -7.19 6.08
C THR A 164 1.73 -6.86 5.38
N GLY A 165 1.47 -7.44 4.20
CA GLY A 165 0.39 -7.03 3.31
C GLY A 165 0.56 -5.61 2.74
N SER A 166 1.73 -4.99 2.92
CA SER A 166 1.93 -3.59 2.58
C SER A 166 1.95 -3.34 1.07
N THR A 167 0.98 -2.54 0.61
CA THR A 167 0.89 -2.09 -0.79
C THR A 167 2.09 -1.24 -1.20
N VAL A 168 2.74 -0.54 -0.24
CA VAL A 168 3.97 0.24 -0.49
C VAL A 168 5.08 -0.67 -1.02
N LEU A 169 5.23 -1.87 -0.45
CA LEU A 169 6.28 -2.80 -0.86
C LEU A 169 5.98 -3.45 -2.22
N VAL A 170 4.71 -3.69 -2.54
CA VAL A 170 4.27 -4.22 -3.85
C VAL A 170 4.45 -3.19 -4.95
N GLU A 171 4.17 -1.91 -4.69
CA GLU A 171 4.37 -0.87 -5.72
C GLU A 171 5.84 -0.80 -6.16
N LEU A 172 6.78 -1.01 -5.23
CA LEU A 172 8.22 -1.08 -5.53
C LEU A 172 8.63 -2.31 -6.36
N LEU A 173 7.75 -3.32 -6.49
CA LEU A 173 7.93 -4.51 -7.32
C LEU A 173 7.31 -4.36 -8.72
N LYS A 174 6.46 -3.35 -8.95
CA LYS A 174 5.66 -3.21 -10.18
C LYS A 174 6.49 -3.26 -11.46
N GLU A 175 7.63 -2.57 -11.47
CA GLU A 175 8.56 -2.54 -12.61
C GLU A 175 9.24 -3.89 -12.90
N TYR A 176 9.22 -4.81 -11.93
CA TYR A 176 9.81 -6.14 -12.05
C TYR A 176 8.77 -7.18 -12.50
N TYR A 177 7.47 -6.88 -12.49
CA TYR A 177 6.48 -7.83 -13.00
C TYR A 177 6.60 -7.96 -14.52
N PRO A 178 6.60 -9.18 -15.08
CA PRO A 178 6.66 -9.34 -16.52
C PRO A 178 5.35 -8.88 -17.18
N ASP A 179 5.47 -8.33 -18.39
CA ASP A 179 4.34 -8.00 -19.26
C ASP A 179 3.42 -9.22 -19.46
N GLU A 180 2.14 -8.96 -19.73
CA GLU A 180 1.16 -10.01 -20.00
C GLU A 180 1.49 -10.82 -21.27
N VAL A 181 1.03 -12.08 -21.30
CA VAL A 181 1.15 -12.90 -22.49
C VAL A 181 0.24 -12.35 -23.57
N THR A 182 0.77 -12.23 -24.79
CA THR A 182 0.00 -11.88 -25.98
C THR A 182 -0.02 -13.05 -26.96
N ALA A 183 -1.07 -13.12 -27.78
CA ALA A 183 -1.17 -14.07 -28.88
C ALA A 183 -1.09 -13.32 -30.22
N ASP A 184 -0.50 -13.96 -31.24
CA ASP A 184 -0.44 -13.43 -32.62
C ASP A 184 -1.80 -13.50 -33.35
N ARG A 185 -2.74 -14.29 -32.82
CA ARG A 185 -4.12 -14.38 -33.28
C ARG A 185 -5.07 -13.77 -32.26
N ILE A 186 -6.07 -13.05 -32.76
CA ILE A 186 -7.18 -12.55 -31.97
C ILE A 186 -8.08 -13.74 -31.62
N GLU A 187 -8.55 -13.82 -30.39
CA GLU A 187 -9.52 -14.85 -30.00
C GLU A 187 -10.82 -14.75 -30.79
N GLY A 188 -11.48 -15.89 -31.01
CA GLY A 188 -12.68 -15.95 -31.85
C GLY A 188 -12.78 -17.21 -32.71
N GLU A 189 -13.64 -17.11 -33.72
CA GLU A 189 -13.95 -18.23 -34.62
C GLU A 189 -13.06 -18.23 -35.86
N TYR A 190 -12.50 -19.39 -36.17
CA TYR A 190 -11.64 -19.61 -37.33
C TYR A 190 -12.10 -20.84 -38.10
N ILE A 191 -12.24 -20.68 -39.42
CA ILE A 191 -12.47 -21.79 -40.34
C ILE A 191 -11.12 -22.18 -40.94
N VAL A 192 -10.71 -23.44 -40.77
CA VAL A 192 -9.41 -23.95 -41.21
C VAL A 192 -9.56 -25.28 -41.96
N ASP A 193 -8.57 -25.60 -42.81
CA ASP A 193 -8.54 -26.86 -43.56
C ASP A 193 -8.01 -28.04 -42.71
N ASP A 194 -7.16 -27.78 -41.69
CA ASP A 194 -6.57 -28.82 -40.81
C ASP A 194 -6.47 -28.32 -39.36
N ALA A 195 -5.64 -27.30 -39.10
CA ALA A 195 -5.44 -26.76 -37.76
C ALA A 195 -5.15 -25.25 -37.79
N LEU A 196 -5.56 -24.54 -36.73
CA LEU A 196 -5.12 -23.17 -36.48
C LEU A 196 -3.76 -23.20 -35.76
N GLU A 197 -2.77 -22.52 -36.32
CA GLU A 197 -1.48 -22.28 -35.65
C GLU A 197 -1.49 -20.92 -34.97
N ILE A 198 -1.17 -20.91 -33.67
CA ILE A 198 -1.00 -19.70 -32.87
C ILE A 198 0.40 -19.62 -32.27
N SER A 199 0.85 -18.40 -32.00
CA SER A 199 2.11 -18.08 -31.33
C SER A 199 1.82 -17.19 -30.12
N LEU A 200 2.50 -17.47 -29.01
CA LEU A 200 2.48 -16.63 -27.81
C LEU A 200 3.76 -15.79 -27.72
N ALA A 201 3.65 -14.59 -27.15
CA ALA A 201 4.76 -13.69 -26.89
C ALA A 201 4.69 -13.11 -25.47
N GLY A 202 5.85 -12.92 -24.85
CA GLY A 202 6.02 -12.42 -23.49
C GLY A 202 7.50 -12.41 -23.10
N LYS A 203 7.90 -11.48 -22.23
CA LYS A 203 9.31 -11.34 -21.80
C LYS A 203 9.59 -12.25 -20.60
N GLY A 204 10.05 -13.45 -20.89
CA GLY A 204 10.39 -14.46 -19.89
C GLY A 204 10.04 -15.86 -20.37
N THR A 205 9.92 -16.80 -19.44
CA THR A 205 9.50 -18.16 -19.74
C THR A 205 7.98 -18.25 -19.67
N ILE A 206 7.34 -18.53 -20.81
CA ILE A 206 5.88 -18.71 -20.90
C ILE A 206 5.53 -20.15 -20.58
N TYR A 207 4.56 -20.37 -19.71
CA TYR A 207 3.94 -21.68 -19.50
C TYR A 207 2.45 -21.60 -19.79
N TYR A 208 1.90 -22.69 -20.32
CA TYR A 208 0.52 -22.71 -20.77
C TYR A 208 -0.18 -24.05 -20.55
N THR A 209 -1.49 -24.02 -20.61
CA THR A 209 -2.41 -25.17 -20.60
C THR A 209 -3.43 -25.02 -21.73
N LEU A 210 -4.03 -26.14 -22.13
CA LEU A 210 -5.06 -26.19 -23.19
C LEU A 210 -6.42 -26.66 -22.68
N ASP A 211 -6.46 -27.17 -21.45
CA ASP A 211 -7.64 -27.71 -20.78
C ASP A 211 -8.37 -26.64 -19.93
N GLY A 212 -7.92 -25.39 -19.99
CA GLY A 212 -8.46 -24.28 -19.21
C GLY A 212 -8.04 -24.25 -17.73
N LEU A 213 -7.13 -25.13 -17.29
CA LEU A 213 -6.55 -25.06 -15.94
C LEU A 213 -5.50 -23.95 -15.84
N ASP A 214 -5.30 -23.40 -14.65
CA ASP A 214 -4.32 -22.33 -14.46
C ASP A 214 -2.88 -22.88 -14.62
N PRO A 215 -2.06 -22.30 -15.51
CA PRO A 215 -0.68 -22.73 -15.71
C PRO A 215 0.19 -22.49 -14.48
N THR A 216 1.13 -23.39 -14.24
CA THR A 216 2.18 -23.28 -13.22
C THR A 216 3.55 -23.51 -13.88
N LYS A 217 4.65 -23.30 -13.15
CA LYS A 217 6.00 -23.68 -13.64
C LYS A 217 6.18 -25.18 -13.94
N LYS A 218 5.22 -26.04 -13.53
CA LYS A 218 5.18 -27.47 -13.88
C LYS A 218 4.38 -27.75 -15.16
N SER A 219 3.62 -26.77 -15.64
CA SER A 219 2.86 -26.86 -16.88
C SER A 219 3.80 -26.88 -18.09
N LYS A 220 3.23 -27.00 -19.28
CA LYS A 220 4.03 -27.08 -20.50
C LYS A 220 4.68 -25.73 -20.79
N GLU A 221 6.00 -25.72 -20.90
CA GLU A 221 6.76 -24.56 -21.37
C GLU A 221 6.50 -24.33 -22.86
N TYR A 222 6.20 -23.09 -23.22
CA TYR A 222 6.02 -22.68 -24.60
C TYR A 222 7.37 -22.57 -25.30
N ARG A 223 7.55 -23.36 -26.37
CA ARG A 223 8.81 -23.44 -27.14
C ARG A 223 8.62 -23.15 -28.63
N GLY A 224 7.42 -22.73 -29.03
CA GLY A 224 7.06 -22.53 -30.43
C GLY A 224 5.56 -22.73 -30.64
N LYS A 225 5.13 -22.62 -31.90
CA LYS A 225 3.72 -22.59 -32.28
C LYS A 225 2.88 -23.72 -31.66
N ILE A 226 1.65 -23.37 -31.29
CA ILE A 226 0.64 -24.29 -30.78
C ILE A 226 -0.33 -24.59 -31.93
N LYS A 227 -0.58 -25.88 -32.19
CA LYS A 227 -1.57 -26.35 -33.17
C LYS A 227 -2.89 -26.66 -32.50
N LEU A 228 -3.96 -26.04 -32.98
CA LEU A 228 -5.33 -26.23 -32.50
C LEU A 228 -6.16 -26.92 -33.58
N LEU A 229 -6.57 -28.16 -33.32
CA LEU A 229 -7.46 -28.93 -34.18
C LEU A 229 -8.90 -28.38 -34.10
N PRO A 230 -9.83 -28.79 -34.98
CA PRO A 230 -11.23 -28.40 -34.89
C PRO A 230 -11.82 -28.69 -33.49
N GLY A 231 -12.55 -27.72 -32.95
CA GLY A 231 -13.08 -27.72 -31.59
C GLY A 231 -12.88 -26.38 -30.86
N THR A 232 -13.33 -26.32 -29.62
CA THR A 232 -13.16 -25.16 -28.74
C THR A 232 -11.92 -25.34 -27.87
N HIS A 233 -11.02 -24.36 -27.91
CA HIS A 233 -9.76 -24.37 -27.15
C HIS A 233 -9.70 -23.17 -26.22
N ASN A 234 -9.48 -23.45 -24.93
CA ASN A 234 -9.25 -22.44 -23.90
C ASN A 234 -7.80 -22.51 -23.46
N ILE A 235 -7.00 -21.58 -23.98
CA ILE A 235 -5.56 -21.57 -23.75
C ILE A 235 -5.29 -20.59 -22.62
N LYS A 236 -4.81 -21.09 -21.48
CA LYS A 236 -4.32 -20.22 -20.42
C LYS A 236 -2.82 -20.17 -20.45
N ALA A 237 -2.25 -18.97 -20.37
CA ALA A 237 -0.82 -18.76 -20.43
C ALA A 237 -0.38 -17.67 -19.46
N VAL A 238 0.87 -17.77 -18.99
CA VAL A 238 1.47 -16.83 -18.04
C VAL A 238 2.99 -16.81 -18.25
N VAL A 239 3.61 -15.66 -18.01
CA VAL A 239 5.07 -15.49 -18.07
C VAL A 239 5.63 -15.52 -16.66
N TRP A 240 6.76 -16.22 -16.46
CA TRP A 240 7.66 -15.97 -15.33
C TRP A 240 8.97 -15.38 -15.80
N ASN A 241 9.49 -14.42 -15.04
CA ASN A 241 10.80 -13.82 -15.29
C ASN A 241 11.92 -14.46 -14.43
N GLU A 242 13.11 -13.88 -14.51
CA GLU A 242 14.30 -14.33 -13.76
C GLU A 242 14.24 -14.08 -12.24
N PHE A 243 13.32 -13.23 -11.78
CA PHE A 243 13.08 -12.94 -10.37
C PHE A 243 11.97 -13.80 -9.75
N ASP A 244 11.50 -14.83 -10.48
CA ASP A 244 10.40 -15.70 -10.08
C ASP A 244 9.04 -14.98 -9.89
N LEU A 245 8.87 -13.78 -10.47
CA LEU A 245 7.60 -13.07 -10.55
C LEU A 245 6.82 -13.51 -11.79
N SER A 246 5.49 -13.54 -11.69
CA SER A 246 4.59 -13.91 -12.80
C SER A 246 3.70 -12.78 -13.25
N SER A 247 3.36 -12.77 -14.55
CA SER A 247 2.27 -11.95 -15.07
C SER A 247 0.92 -12.45 -14.54
N ASN A 248 -0.16 -11.75 -14.89
CA ASN A 248 -1.49 -12.35 -14.83
C ASN A 248 -1.59 -13.55 -15.77
N ILE A 249 -2.53 -14.45 -15.47
CA ILE A 249 -2.88 -15.56 -16.37
C ILE A 249 -3.80 -15.02 -17.46
N ASN A 250 -3.30 -14.89 -18.68
CA ASN A 250 -4.12 -14.58 -19.84
C ASN A 250 -4.85 -15.84 -20.30
N THR A 251 -6.09 -15.67 -20.77
CA THR A 251 -6.87 -16.75 -21.39
C THR A 251 -7.23 -16.34 -22.80
N PHE A 252 -6.97 -17.21 -23.76
CA PHE A 252 -7.34 -17.04 -25.16
C PHE A 252 -8.33 -18.11 -25.57
N THR A 253 -9.46 -17.71 -26.16
CA THR A 253 -10.51 -18.66 -26.58
C THR A 253 -10.56 -18.76 -28.10
N PHE A 254 -10.32 -19.95 -28.64
CA PHE A 254 -10.40 -20.20 -30.08
C PHE A 254 -11.46 -21.24 -30.38
N ILE A 255 -12.39 -20.91 -31.29
CA ILE A 255 -13.35 -21.85 -31.85
C ILE A 255 -12.87 -22.19 -33.26
N VAL A 256 -12.31 -23.37 -33.44
CA VAL A 256 -11.77 -23.82 -34.72
C VAL A 256 -12.82 -24.71 -35.38
N LYS A 257 -13.29 -24.34 -36.57
CA LYS A 257 -14.24 -25.10 -37.38
C LYS A 257 -13.55 -25.67 -38.60
N GLU A 258 -13.96 -26.87 -39.01
CA GLU A 258 -13.60 -27.40 -40.31
C GLU A 258 -14.30 -26.59 -41.41
N LYS A 259 -13.59 -26.37 -42.50
CA LYS A 259 -14.15 -25.76 -43.69
C LYS A 259 -15.14 -26.74 -44.32
N ASP A 260 -16.43 -26.45 -44.18
CA ASP A 260 -17.48 -27.12 -44.94
C ASP A 260 -17.37 -26.70 -46.41
N ASP A 261 -17.10 -27.66 -47.31
CA ASP A 261 -17.08 -27.44 -48.77
C ASP A 261 -18.48 -27.10 -49.35
N ASN A 262 -19.50 -26.97 -48.50
CA ASN A 262 -20.86 -26.59 -48.86
C ASN A 262 -21.42 -25.59 -47.84
N ILE A 263 -21.45 -24.29 -48.16
CA ILE A 263 -22.60 -23.38 -47.99
C ILE A 263 -22.22 -21.97 -48.48
N SER A 264 -23.10 -21.44 -49.33
CA SER A 264 -23.09 -20.13 -49.98
C SER A 264 -23.42 -18.97 -49.02
N GLU A 265 -22.85 -17.81 -49.35
CA GLU A 265 -23.13 -16.48 -48.78
C GLU A 265 -24.62 -16.19 -48.60
N GLU A 266 -25.02 -15.73 -47.41
CA GLU A 266 -26.16 -14.82 -47.25
C GLU A 266 -26.15 -14.13 -45.87
N ALA A 267 -25.73 -12.87 -45.83
CA ALA A 267 -26.13 -11.92 -44.78
C ALA A 267 -26.00 -10.48 -45.30
N ASN A 268 -27.13 -9.88 -45.66
CA ASN A 268 -27.26 -8.43 -45.89
C ASN A 268 -28.56 -7.92 -45.25
N HIS A 269 -28.50 -6.67 -44.77
CA HIS A 269 -29.53 -5.81 -44.17
C HIS A 269 -29.83 -6.04 -42.67
N THR A 270 -29.80 -5.02 -41.79
CA THR A 270 -30.32 -3.64 -41.94
C THR A 270 -29.51 -2.56 -41.18
N LYS A 271 -29.58 -1.31 -41.69
CA LYS A 271 -29.08 -0.03 -41.12
C LYS A 271 -30.25 0.87 -40.68
N ASN A 272 -29.91 1.89 -39.87
CA ASN A 272 -30.64 3.12 -39.45
C ASN A 272 -31.64 2.98 -38.28
N ASP A 273 -31.71 3.90 -37.30
CA ASP A 273 -31.79 5.37 -37.42
C ASP A 273 -31.13 6.19 -36.28
N ARG A 274 -30.84 7.47 -36.58
CA ARG A 274 -30.49 8.57 -35.64
C ARG A 274 -31.69 9.52 -35.48
N SER A 275 -32.02 9.93 -34.25
CA SER A 275 -32.46 11.31 -33.94
C SER A 275 -32.40 11.58 -32.43
N GLY A 276 -31.85 12.73 -32.04
CA GLY A 276 -31.58 13.06 -30.64
C GLY A 276 -32.73 13.72 -29.87
N SER A 277 -32.63 13.64 -28.55
CA SER A 277 -33.18 14.60 -27.58
C SER A 277 -32.66 14.24 -26.18
N THR A 278 -32.14 15.25 -25.45
CA THR A 278 -31.96 15.32 -23.98
C THR A 278 -31.40 14.07 -23.28
N LYS A 279 -30.11 14.10 -22.91
CA LYS A 279 -29.46 13.09 -22.05
C LYS A 279 -30.13 13.06 -20.68
N THR A 280 -31.12 12.19 -20.54
CA THR A 280 -31.54 11.62 -19.27
C THR A 280 -30.66 10.39 -19.07
N TYR A 281 -29.71 10.45 -18.14
CA TYR A 281 -28.84 9.32 -17.84
C TYR A 281 -29.65 8.29 -17.03
N SER A 282 -29.61 7.02 -17.44
CA SER A 282 -30.52 5.98 -16.93
C SER A 282 -29.75 4.84 -16.29
N SER A 283 -29.84 4.73 -14.96
CA SER A 283 -29.45 3.55 -14.18
C SER A 283 -30.46 2.41 -14.38
N GLU A 284 -30.55 1.88 -15.60
CA GLU A 284 -31.60 0.93 -16.02
C GLU A 284 -31.06 -0.49 -16.20
N LEU A 285 -31.94 -1.47 -15.95
CA LEU A 285 -31.73 -2.86 -16.31
C LEU A 285 -32.48 -3.17 -17.61
N ASP A 286 -31.93 -4.05 -18.44
CA ASP A 286 -32.68 -4.58 -19.58
C ASP A 286 -33.82 -5.53 -19.15
N GLU A 287 -34.69 -5.91 -20.08
CA GLU A 287 -35.81 -6.84 -19.81
C GLU A 287 -35.36 -8.20 -19.22
N GLY A 288 -34.07 -8.54 -19.31
CA GLY A 288 -33.45 -9.73 -18.75
C GLY A 288 -32.77 -9.51 -17.39
N GLY A 289 -32.91 -8.34 -16.77
CA GLY A 289 -32.28 -8.02 -15.47
C GLY A 289 -30.77 -7.77 -15.56
N ASN A 290 -30.27 -7.36 -16.73
CA ASN A 290 -28.86 -7.04 -16.93
C ASN A 290 -28.59 -5.55 -16.92
N ILE A 291 -27.46 -5.15 -16.36
CA ILE A 291 -27.01 -3.76 -16.30
C ILE A 291 -26.81 -3.21 -17.71
N ILE A 292 -27.44 -2.07 -17.98
CA ILE A 292 -27.18 -1.28 -19.19
C ILE A 292 -26.12 -0.24 -18.83
N TRP A 293 -24.91 -0.42 -19.34
CA TRP A 293 -23.77 0.41 -18.98
C TRP A 293 -23.78 1.75 -19.73
N ALA A 294 -23.79 2.85 -18.98
CA ALA A 294 -23.65 4.21 -19.45
C ALA A 294 -22.23 4.50 -19.96
N ASP A 295 -21.21 3.92 -19.32
CA ASP A 295 -19.82 3.99 -19.77
C ASP A 295 -19.23 2.59 -20.00
N PRO A 296 -18.93 2.20 -21.26
CA PRO A 296 -18.42 0.88 -21.58
C PRO A 296 -17.02 0.60 -20.98
N LYS A 297 -16.28 1.62 -20.56
CA LYS A 297 -14.98 1.42 -19.90
C LYS A 297 -15.14 0.96 -18.45
N VAL A 298 -16.19 1.44 -17.78
CA VAL A 298 -16.58 0.95 -16.45
C VAL A 298 -17.01 -0.52 -16.56
N GLU A 299 -17.82 -0.83 -17.56
CA GLU A 299 -18.22 -2.21 -17.86
C GLU A 299 -17.00 -3.11 -18.04
N ALA A 300 -16.00 -2.69 -18.79
CA ALA A 300 -14.79 -3.47 -19.04
C ALA A 300 -13.99 -3.75 -17.75
N VAL A 301 -13.81 -2.75 -16.89
CA VAL A 301 -13.11 -2.91 -15.61
C VAL A 301 -13.89 -3.80 -14.66
N VAL A 302 -15.20 -3.57 -14.53
CA VAL A 302 -16.07 -4.40 -13.70
C VAL A 302 -16.08 -5.83 -14.20
N ARG A 303 -16.21 -6.04 -15.52
CA ARG A 303 -16.21 -7.34 -16.16
C ARG A 303 -14.97 -8.14 -15.80
N ASN A 304 -13.82 -7.49 -15.84
CA ASN A 304 -12.55 -8.08 -15.42
C ASN A 304 -12.57 -8.42 -13.93
N ALA A 305 -13.02 -7.49 -13.09
CA ALA A 305 -13.07 -7.65 -11.64
C ALA A 305 -13.99 -8.79 -11.18
N ILE A 306 -15.16 -8.97 -11.82
CA ILE A 306 -16.09 -10.08 -11.54
C ILE A 306 -15.69 -11.38 -12.27
N GLY A 307 -14.67 -11.35 -13.13
CA GLY A 307 -14.19 -12.49 -13.90
C GLY A 307 -15.15 -12.98 -15.00
N LYS A 308 -16.08 -12.14 -15.48
CA LYS A 308 -17.13 -12.54 -16.44
C LYS A 308 -16.71 -12.31 -17.88
N LYS A 309 -16.24 -13.34 -18.58
CA LYS A 309 -15.64 -13.17 -19.92
C LYS A 309 -16.64 -12.93 -21.07
N VAL A 310 -17.88 -13.41 -20.97
CA VAL A 310 -18.92 -13.28 -22.01
C VAL A 310 -20.30 -13.05 -21.41
N GLY A 311 -21.22 -12.51 -22.20
CA GLY A 311 -22.61 -12.24 -21.79
C GLY A 311 -22.75 -10.98 -20.94
N LYS A 312 -23.97 -10.46 -20.84
CA LYS A 312 -24.26 -9.24 -20.05
C LYS A 312 -24.10 -9.49 -18.55
N ILE A 313 -23.78 -8.45 -17.80
CA ILE A 313 -23.61 -8.50 -16.34
C ILE A 313 -24.99 -8.31 -15.72
N SER A 314 -25.44 -9.28 -14.92
CA SER A 314 -26.73 -9.22 -14.25
C SER A 314 -26.66 -8.40 -12.96
N GLU A 315 -27.80 -7.86 -12.54
CA GLU A 315 -27.94 -7.19 -11.24
C GLU A 315 -27.45 -8.08 -10.08
N THR A 316 -27.81 -9.37 -10.11
CA THR A 316 -27.41 -10.34 -9.07
C THR A 316 -25.90 -10.50 -8.99
N GLU A 317 -25.21 -10.54 -10.13
CA GLU A 317 -23.75 -10.65 -10.17
C GLU A 317 -23.08 -9.41 -9.59
N ALA A 318 -23.56 -8.22 -9.95
CA ALA A 318 -23.07 -6.96 -9.40
C ALA A 318 -23.28 -6.87 -7.89
N LYS A 319 -24.48 -7.20 -7.38
CA LYS A 319 -24.79 -7.19 -5.95
C LYS A 319 -23.95 -8.19 -5.15
N SER A 320 -23.61 -9.33 -5.76
CA SER A 320 -22.80 -10.37 -5.11
C SER A 320 -21.31 -10.04 -5.07
N TYR A 321 -20.85 -9.10 -5.89
CA TYR A 321 -19.44 -8.74 -5.97
C TYR A 321 -18.99 -8.04 -4.69
N LYS A 322 -17.94 -8.59 -4.07
CA LYS A 322 -17.28 -8.04 -2.89
C LYS A 322 -15.79 -7.89 -3.20
N GLY A 323 -15.32 -6.65 -3.28
CA GLY A 323 -13.94 -6.39 -3.69
C GLY A 323 -13.64 -4.92 -3.90
N SER A 324 -12.60 -4.69 -4.69
CA SER A 324 -12.07 -3.36 -5.01
C SER A 324 -12.10 -3.14 -6.51
N LEU A 325 -12.55 -1.96 -6.95
CA LEU A 325 -12.49 -1.55 -8.35
C LEU A 325 -11.48 -0.43 -8.51
N ASP A 326 -10.56 -0.60 -9.47
CA ASP A 326 -9.64 0.45 -9.90
C ASP A 326 -9.97 0.89 -11.32
N LEU A 327 -10.58 2.06 -11.42
CA LEU A 327 -11.02 2.73 -12.62
C LEU A 327 -10.04 3.83 -13.04
N SER A 328 -8.84 3.85 -12.48
CA SER A 328 -7.91 4.98 -12.66
C SER A 328 -7.36 5.09 -14.09
N ASP A 329 -7.25 6.33 -14.56
CA ASP A 329 -6.64 6.76 -15.82
C ASP A 329 -7.27 6.06 -17.04
N GLN A 330 -8.59 5.82 -16.99
CA GLN A 330 -9.35 5.15 -18.05
C GLN A 330 -10.14 6.12 -18.93
N ASP A 331 -10.10 7.43 -18.67
CA ASP A 331 -10.89 8.43 -19.41
C ASP A 331 -12.41 8.13 -19.30
N ILE A 332 -12.87 7.81 -18.09
CA ILE A 332 -14.27 7.52 -17.75
C ILE A 332 -15.02 8.83 -17.51
N HIS A 333 -16.29 8.87 -17.92
CA HIS A 333 -17.13 10.06 -17.77
C HIS A 333 -18.43 9.83 -16.98
N ASN A 334 -18.79 8.57 -16.70
CA ASN A 334 -20.01 8.24 -15.94
C ASN A 334 -19.77 6.97 -15.09
N LEU A 335 -20.23 6.99 -13.84
CA LEU A 335 -20.10 5.90 -12.87
C LEU A 335 -21.43 5.48 -12.21
N GLU A 336 -22.57 5.95 -12.73
CA GLU A 336 -23.89 5.74 -12.13
C GLU A 336 -24.28 4.25 -12.06
N ASP A 337 -23.79 3.44 -13.01
CA ASP A 337 -24.07 1.99 -13.05
C ASP A 337 -23.46 1.23 -11.88
N LEU A 338 -22.51 1.83 -11.15
CA LEU A 338 -21.95 1.21 -9.96
C LEU A 338 -22.96 1.10 -8.82
N ILE A 339 -24.13 1.75 -8.89
CA ILE A 339 -25.19 1.67 -7.88
C ILE A 339 -25.61 0.22 -7.57
N TRP A 340 -25.43 -0.70 -8.52
CA TRP A 340 -25.74 -2.12 -8.37
C TRP A 340 -24.71 -2.89 -7.52
N PHE A 341 -23.56 -2.30 -7.17
CA PHE A 341 -22.47 -2.93 -6.43
C PHE A 341 -22.56 -2.66 -4.92
N GLU A 342 -23.61 -3.19 -4.30
CA GLU A 342 -23.96 -2.95 -2.89
C GLU A 342 -22.88 -3.38 -1.87
N ASN A 343 -21.93 -4.24 -2.27
CA ASN A 343 -20.87 -4.79 -1.41
C ASN A 343 -19.44 -4.40 -1.86
N LEU A 344 -19.32 -3.37 -2.70
CA LEU A 344 -18.04 -2.81 -3.10
C LEU A 344 -17.36 -2.14 -1.89
N SER A 345 -16.12 -2.53 -1.56
CA SER A 345 -15.43 -1.98 -0.38
C SER A 345 -14.44 -0.89 -0.73
N VAL A 346 -13.84 -0.93 -1.93
CA VAL A 346 -12.86 0.07 -2.37
C VAL A 346 -13.14 0.50 -3.81
N LEU A 347 -13.17 1.80 -4.08
CA LEU A 347 -13.25 2.36 -5.42
C LEU A 347 -12.10 3.36 -5.64
N SER A 348 -11.25 3.11 -6.63
CA SER A 348 -10.30 4.10 -7.15
C SER A 348 -10.79 4.58 -8.51
N CYS A 349 -10.87 5.89 -8.74
CA CYS A 349 -11.29 6.45 -10.02
C CYS A 349 -10.38 7.59 -10.48
N ARG A 350 -9.06 7.48 -10.24
CA ARG A 350 -8.11 8.55 -10.52
C ARG A 350 -8.09 8.97 -12.00
N GLY A 351 -7.82 10.23 -12.34
CA GLY A 351 -7.50 10.63 -13.73
C GLY A 351 -8.61 10.42 -14.76
N ASN A 352 -9.87 10.53 -14.35
CA ASN A 352 -11.06 10.45 -15.20
C ASN A 352 -11.79 11.81 -15.22
N ASP A 353 -12.51 12.11 -16.30
CA ASP A 353 -13.26 13.37 -16.49
C ASP A 353 -14.74 13.14 -16.13
N LEU A 354 -15.03 13.18 -14.82
CA LEU A 354 -16.35 12.86 -14.25
C LEU A 354 -17.16 14.14 -14.06
N ALA A 355 -18.26 14.26 -14.80
CA ALA A 355 -19.10 15.45 -14.77
C ALA A 355 -19.90 15.65 -13.47
N ASP A 356 -20.14 14.58 -12.69
CA ASP A 356 -20.88 14.60 -11.44
C ASP A 356 -20.41 13.46 -10.51
N ALA A 357 -20.18 13.77 -9.23
CA ALA A 357 -19.79 12.81 -8.19
C ALA A 357 -20.97 12.32 -7.34
N ALA A 358 -22.20 12.74 -7.63
CA ALA A 358 -23.40 12.39 -6.88
C ALA A 358 -23.67 10.88 -6.80
N PHE A 359 -23.20 10.10 -7.79
CA PHE A 359 -23.36 8.64 -7.82
C PHE A 359 -22.74 7.92 -6.60
N ILE A 360 -21.73 8.53 -5.97
CA ILE A 360 -21.06 7.97 -4.78
C ILE A 360 -22.03 7.85 -3.60
N ASN A 361 -23.09 8.68 -3.57
CA ASN A 361 -24.04 8.72 -2.46
C ASN A 361 -24.85 7.45 -2.27
N ASP A 362 -25.04 6.67 -3.33
CA ASP A 362 -25.84 5.44 -3.30
C ASP A 362 -24.97 4.19 -3.08
N LEU A 363 -23.63 4.36 -3.03
CA LEU A 363 -22.67 3.28 -2.81
C LEU A 363 -22.32 3.13 -1.32
N LYS A 364 -22.36 1.91 -0.81
CA LYS A 364 -21.96 1.57 0.57
C LYS A 364 -20.49 1.16 0.60
N LEU A 365 -19.58 2.14 0.57
CA LEU A 365 -18.12 1.92 0.42
C LEU A 365 -17.35 2.07 1.75
N ASP A 366 -16.42 1.15 2.03
CA ASP A 366 -15.49 1.23 3.17
C ASP A 366 -14.31 2.21 2.91
N ARG A 367 -13.93 2.40 1.64
CA ARG A 367 -12.80 3.24 1.21
C ARG A 367 -13.04 3.80 -0.20
N VAL A 368 -12.77 5.10 -0.41
CA VAL A 368 -12.84 5.74 -1.73
C VAL A 368 -11.56 6.50 -2.01
N ILE A 369 -10.93 6.22 -3.14
CA ILE A 369 -9.80 6.98 -3.69
C ILE A 369 -10.34 7.71 -4.93
N ALA A 370 -10.92 8.89 -4.73
CA ALA A 370 -11.52 9.67 -5.81
C ALA A 370 -10.54 10.73 -6.33
N VAL A 371 -10.47 10.92 -7.65
CA VAL A 371 -9.86 12.11 -8.25
C VAL A 371 -10.89 12.82 -9.11
N TYR A 372 -10.97 14.12 -8.92
CA TYR A 372 -11.77 15.02 -9.74
C TYR A 372 -10.90 15.51 -10.89
N HIS A 373 -11.35 15.27 -12.12
CA HIS A 373 -10.98 16.10 -13.27
C HIS A 373 -12.27 16.61 -13.91
N ASN A 374 -12.26 17.91 -14.23
CA ASN A 374 -13.26 18.67 -14.99
C ASN A 374 -14.69 18.81 -14.43
N THR A 375 -14.98 19.95 -13.81
CA THR A 375 -16.01 20.89 -14.31
C THR A 375 -15.83 22.24 -13.61
N ASP A 376 -16.03 23.33 -14.36
CA ASP A 376 -15.81 24.74 -13.94
C ASP A 376 -16.69 25.24 -12.78
N GLU A 377 -17.45 24.39 -12.09
CA GLU A 377 -18.19 24.70 -10.87
C GLU A 377 -18.33 23.42 -10.04
N VAL A 378 -17.49 23.22 -9.03
CA VAL A 378 -17.84 22.30 -7.93
C VAL A 378 -18.99 22.94 -7.16
N LYS A 379 -20.23 22.76 -7.64
CA LYS A 379 -21.40 22.95 -6.79
C LYS A 379 -21.34 21.85 -5.76
N ALA A 380 -20.96 22.22 -4.55
CA ALA A 380 -21.06 21.36 -3.38
C ALA A 380 -22.48 20.75 -3.37
N ALA A 381 -22.57 19.49 -3.74
CA ALA A 381 -23.74 18.71 -3.42
C ALA A 381 -23.76 18.65 -1.88
N ASP A 382 -24.78 19.29 -1.30
CA ASP A 382 -25.24 18.98 0.06
C ASP A 382 -25.22 17.45 0.25
N ASN A 383 -24.92 16.97 1.47
CA ASN A 383 -25.11 15.57 1.97
C ASN A 383 -23.82 14.74 2.14
N THR A 384 -23.18 14.53 3.30
CA THR A 384 -23.52 14.22 4.72
C THR A 384 -23.75 12.75 5.13
N GLN A 385 -23.70 11.77 4.22
CA GLN A 385 -23.87 10.35 4.64
C GLN A 385 -22.70 9.41 4.31
N VAL A 386 -22.02 9.54 3.17
CA VAL A 386 -20.88 8.66 2.79
C VAL A 386 -19.55 9.03 3.47
N LEU A 387 -19.42 10.28 3.95
CA LEU A 387 -18.19 10.80 4.57
C LEU A 387 -17.98 10.37 6.03
N LYS A 388 -18.88 9.57 6.62
CA LYS A 388 -18.80 9.16 8.04
C LYS A 388 -17.86 8.00 8.32
N GLU A 389 -17.46 7.24 7.30
CA GLU A 389 -16.71 5.97 7.45
C GLU A 389 -15.39 5.95 6.67
N LEU A 390 -15.02 7.05 6.00
CA LEU A 390 -13.78 7.15 5.22
C LEU A 390 -12.54 7.21 6.13
N ASN A 391 -11.77 6.12 6.16
CA ASN A 391 -10.48 6.05 6.86
C ASN A 391 -9.31 6.64 6.05
N HIS A 392 -9.45 6.73 4.72
CA HIS A 392 -8.39 7.17 3.80
C HIS A 392 -8.97 8.07 2.70
N LEU A 393 -8.38 9.25 2.48
CA LEU A 393 -8.74 10.19 1.42
C LEU A 393 -7.46 10.64 0.69
N GLY A 394 -7.40 10.44 -0.63
CA GLY A 394 -6.34 10.97 -1.49
C GLY A 394 -6.94 11.90 -2.54
N ILE A 395 -6.40 13.12 -2.67
CA ILE A 395 -6.84 14.12 -3.65
C ILE A 395 -5.63 14.51 -4.51
N ASN A 396 -5.70 14.24 -5.81
CA ASN A 396 -4.66 14.57 -6.77
C ASN A 396 -5.25 15.46 -7.87
N LEU A 397 -4.73 16.68 -8.04
CA LEU A 397 -5.21 17.71 -8.96
C LEU A 397 -4.16 18.02 -10.04
N SER A 398 -3.19 17.13 -10.26
CA SER A 398 -2.15 17.35 -11.28
C SER A 398 -2.79 17.44 -12.67
N GLY A 399 -2.93 18.66 -13.18
CA GLY A 399 -3.56 18.96 -14.47
C GLY A 399 -4.23 20.34 -14.58
N PHE A 400 -4.36 21.10 -13.50
CA PHE A 400 -4.75 22.50 -13.59
C PHE A 400 -3.57 23.36 -14.07
N SER A 401 -3.71 23.95 -15.26
CA SER A 401 -2.78 24.99 -15.73
C SER A 401 -2.89 26.20 -14.82
N VAL A 402 -1.77 26.59 -14.21
CA VAL A 402 -1.59 27.73 -13.32
C VAL A 402 -2.30 28.99 -13.83
N GLY A 403 -3.36 29.38 -13.13
CA GLY A 403 -4.16 30.58 -13.44
C GLY A 403 -5.45 30.63 -12.62
N GLU A 404 -5.37 31.16 -11.41
CA GLU A 404 -6.51 31.61 -10.59
C GLU A 404 -7.57 30.59 -10.10
N MET A 405 -7.43 29.29 -10.34
CA MET A 405 -8.21 28.28 -9.60
C MET A 405 -7.58 28.07 -8.22
N SER A 406 -7.73 29.10 -7.39
CA SER A 406 -6.95 29.29 -6.17
C SER A 406 -7.24 28.20 -5.13
N ILE A 407 -6.23 27.85 -4.34
CA ILE A 407 -6.29 27.22 -3.02
C ILE A 407 -7.65 27.43 -2.31
N VAL A 408 -8.26 28.62 -2.37
CA VAL A 408 -9.60 28.92 -1.82
C VAL A 408 -10.69 27.94 -2.24
N GLN A 409 -10.75 27.47 -3.49
CA GLN A 409 -11.76 26.50 -3.94
C GLN A 409 -11.47 25.07 -3.43
N MET A 410 -10.19 24.71 -3.28
CA MET A 410 -9.76 23.45 -2.64
C MET A 410 -10.11 23.45 -1.14
N LEU A 411 -9.92 24.60 -0.49
CA LEU A 411 -10.22 24.82 0.92
C LEU A 411 -11.70 25.03 1.19
N ASP A 412 -12.43 25.61 0.25
CA ASP A 412 -13.88 25.63 0.26
C ASP A 412 -14.42 24.23 0.00
N PHE A 413 -13.78 23.37 -0.80
CA PHE A 413 -14.21 21.98 -0.96
C PHE A 413 -13.99 21.16 0.32
N ILE A 414 -12.77 21.17 0.88
CA ILE A 414 -12.45 20.48 2.15
C ILE A 414 -13.26 21.09 3.30
N GLY A 415 -13.37 22.41 3.36
CA GLY A 415 -14.14 23.14 4.37
C GLY A 415 -15.64 23.01 4.19
N THR A 416 -16.16 22.85 2.97
CA THR A 416 -17.57 22.51 2.75
C THR A 416 -17.81 21.07 3.19
N ILE A 417 -16.94 20.12 2.87
CA ILE A 417 -17.02 18.75 3.40
C ILE A 417 -17.00 18.76 4.94
N GLU A 418 -16.08 19.48 5.56
CA GLU A 418 -15.91 19.50 7.01
C GLU A 418 -17.05 20.24 7.73
N ARG A 419 -17.47 21.42 7.26
CA ARG A 419 -18.62 22.18 7.81
C ARG A 419 -19.94 21.46 7.62
N THR A 420 -20.12 20.76 6.49
CA THR A 420 -21.36 20.05 6.18
C THR A 420 -21.44 18.72 6.93
N THR A 421 -20.31 18.06 7.20
CA THR A 421 -20.31 16.72 7.84
C THR A 421 -19.98 16.71 9.32
N LYS A 422 -19.24 17.69 9.85
CA LYS A 422 -18.69 17.71 11.23
C LYS A 422 -17.96 16.42 11.66
N LYS A 423 -17.55 15.55 10.72
CA LYS A 423 -17.30 14.12 11.02
C LYS A 423 -16.26 13.41 10.15
N LEU A 424 -15.19 14.08 9.73
CA LEU A 424 -13.99 13.37 9.23
C LEU A 424 -13.19 12.75 10.40
N THR A 425 -13.85 12.23 11.43
CA THR A 425 -13.23 11.83 12.70
C THR A 425 -12.25 10.65 12.59
N ASN A 426 -12.32 9.89 11.48
CA ASN A 426 -11.52 8.68 11.26
C ASN A 426 -10.44 8.86 10.18
N LEU A 427 -10.20 10.08 9.71
CA LEU A 427 -9.22 10.32 8.64
C LEU A 427 -7.79 10.12 9.17
N GLU A 428 -7.18 8.97 8.88
CA GLU A 428 -5.81 8.65 9.31
C GLU A 428 -4.75 8.90 8.21
N TYR A 429 -5.17 8.93 6.94
CA TYR A 429 -4.28 9.11 5.80
C TYR A 429 -4.82 10.18 4.85
N LEU A 430 -3.98 11.18 4.56
CA LEU A 430 -4.26 12.27 3.64
C LEU A 430 -3.13 12.38 2.62
N ASP A 431 -3.45 12.26 1.33
CA ASP A 431 -2.49 12.49 0.25
C ASP A 431 -2.91 13.70 -0.57
N LEU A 432 -2.01 14.69 -0.59
CA LEU A 432 -2.10 15.96 -1.29
C LEU A 432 -0.89 16.17 -2.20
N SER A 433 -0.24 15.10 -2.67
CA SER A 433 0.91 15.20 -3.55
C SER A 433 0.54 15.71 -4.96
N ASN A 434 1.48 16.40 -5.62
CA ASN A 434 1.35 16.89 -7.00
C ASN A 434 0.25 17.95 -7.21
N ASN A 435 0.08 18.86 -6.26
CA ASN A 435 -1.01 19.86 -6.25
C ASN A 435 -0.51 21.31 -6.32
N GLU A 436 0.76 21.55 -6.63
CA GLU A 436 1.38 22.88 -6.70
C GLU A 436 1.18 23.78 -5.45
N LEU A 437 0.86 23.17 -4.30
CA LEU A 437 0.48 23.88 -3.08
C LEU A 437 1.61 24.76 -2.55
N ASN A 438 1.30 25.99 -2.15
CA ASN A 438 2.26 26.87 -1.48
C ASN A 438 1.85 27.24 -0.03
N ASP A 439 0.57 27.02 0.31
CA ASP A 439 0.00 27.27 1.63
C ASP A 439 -0.92 26.12 2.04
N ILE A 440 -0.74 25.66 3.28
CA ILE A 440 -1.50 24.58 3.91
C ILE A 440 -2.05 24.98 5.28
N SER A 441 -1.98 26.26 5.67
CA SER A 441 -2.33 26.73 7.03
C SER A 441 -3.75 26.36 7.46
N ILE A 442 -4.67 26.39 6.51
CA ILE A 442 -6.06 25.96 6.62
C ILE A 442 -6.24 24.53 7.16
N LEU A 443 -5.25 23.64 6.97
CA LEU A 443 -5.36 22.26 7.47
C LEU A 443 -5.52 22.21 9.00
N GLY A 444 -5.02 23.25 9.69
CA GLY A 444 -5.17 23.43 11.14
C GLY A 444 -6.54 23.95 11.57
N GLU A 445 -7.36 24.46 10.63
CA GLU A 445 -8.73 24.92 10.93
C GLU A 445 -9.75 23.78 10.99
N PHE A 446 -9.40 22.59 10.51
CA PHE A 446 -10.30 21.45 10.47
C PHE A 446 -10.22 20.62 11.76
N ASP A 447 -11.34 20.43 12.45
CA ASP A 447 -11.39 19.80 13.79
C ASP A 447 -10.79 18.38 13.85
N ASN A 448 -10.76 17.66 12.72
CA ASN A 448 -10.35 16.24 12.66
C ASN A 448 -9.02 15.99 11.94
N VAL A 449 -8.50 16.95 11.19
CA VAL A 449 -7.24 16.80 10.44
C VAL A 449 -6.01 16.63 11.36
N PRO A 450 -5.98 17.16 12.60
CA PRO A 450 -4.94 16.83 13.59
C PRO A 450 -4.86 15.33 13.98
N ASN A 451 -5.86 14.50 13.62
CA ASN A 451 -5.84 13.05 13.82
C ASN A 451 -5.18 12.27 12.67
N VAL A 452 -4.81 12.94 11.58
CA VAL A 452 -4.09 12.32 10.46
C VAL A 452 -2.74 11.78 10.94
N LYS A 453 -2.50 10.50 10.67
CA LYS A 453 -1.26 9.78 10.98
C LYS A 453 -0.27 9.78 9.82
N TYR A 454 -0.78 9.85 8.59
CA TYR A 454 0.03 9.80 7.37
C TYR A 454 -0.36 10.95 6.45
N LEU A 455 0.59 11.82 6.13
CA LEU A 455 0.38 12.96 5.26
C LEU A 455 1.38 12.97 4.10
N ILE A 456 0.89 12.87 2.87
CA ILE A 456 1.76 12.94 1.68
C ILE A 456 1.60 14.33 1.06
N LEU A 457 2.67 15.11 1.05
CA LEU A 457 2.74 16.48 0.50
C LEU A 457 3.79 16.60 -0.62
N LYS A 458 4.25 15.46 -1.15
CA LYS A 458 5.30 15.40 -2.18
C LYS A 458 4.96 16.24 -3.42
N ASN A 459 5.97 16.82 -4.04
CA ASN A 459 5.87 17.53 -5.33
C ASN A 459 4.84 18.67 -5.28
N ASN A 460 5.10 19.63 -4.40
CA ASN A 460 4.33 20.85 -4.23
C ASN A 460 5.31 22.05 -4.18
N ASN A 461 4.79 23.26 -3.93
CA ASN A 461 5.57 24.50 -3.84
C ASN A 461 5.67 25.03 -2.40
N LEU A 462 5.62 24.15 -1.39
CA LEU A 462 5.52 24.57 0.01
C LEU A 462 6.82 25.22 0.48
N GLU A 463 6.71 26.36 1.15
CA GLU A 463 7.82 26.99 1.89
C GLU A 463 7.59 26.98 3.40
N ASN A 464 6.33 27.12 3.82
CA ASN A 464 5.89 27.20 5.21
C ASN A 464 5.03 25.99 5.57
N ILE A 465 5.44 25.27 6.62
CA ILE A 465 4.76 24.07 7.11
C ILE A 465 4.38 24.16 8.59
N ASN A 466 4.28 25.38 9.14
CA ASN A 466 4.03 25.60 10.57
C ASN A 466 2.78 24.90 11.10
N VAL A 467 1.75 24.79 10.26
CA VAL A 467 0.51 24.09 10.58
C VAL A 467 0.73 22.63 10.97
N LEU A 468 1.79 21.99 10.47
CA LEU A 468 2.09 20.59 10.78
C LEU A 468 2.43 20.38 12.25
N ALA A 469 2.86 21.43 12.96
CA ALA A 469 3.05 21.40 14.41
C ALA A 469 1.75 21.11 15.18
N GLU A 470 0.59 21.35 14.57
CA GLU A 470 -0.73 21.08 15.16
C GLU A 470 -1.16 19.62 15.01
N PHE A 471 -0.54 18.86 14.11
CA PHE A 471 -0.87 17.45 13.86
C PHE A 471 -0.19 16.54 14.87
N LYS A 472 -0.82 16.40 16.05
CA LYS A 472 -0.23 15.67 17.19
C LYS A 472 -0.10 14.17 16.98
N ASN A 473 -0.91 13.59 16.09
CA ASN A 473 -0.92 12.16 15.79
C ASN A 473 -0.15 11.80 14.52
N LEU A 474 0.53 12.77 13.89
CA LEU A 474 1.24 12.57 12.63
C LEU A 474 2.50 11.72 12.83
N VAL A 475 2.51 10.56 12.19
CA VAL A 475 3.58 9.56 12.25
C VAL A 475 4.52 9.69 11.06
N TYR A 476 3.96 9.87 9.87
CA TYR A 476 4.71 9.94 8.62
C TYR A 476 4.31 11.18 7.83
N VAL A 477 5.32 11.89 7.32
CA VAL A 477 5.11 12.94 6.32
C VAL A 477 6.11 12.83 5.18
N ASP A 478 5.61 12.89 3.94
CA ASP A 478 6.45 13.02 2.76
C ASP A 478 6.41 14.45 2.24
N LEU A 479 7.52 15.16 2.38
CA LEU A 479 7.72 16.55 1.96
C LEU A 479 8.66 16.67 0.76
N THR A 480 8.97 15.55 0.08
CA THR A 480 9.89 15.50 -1.06
C THR A 480 9.45 16.48 -2.15
N ASP A 481 10.41 17.07 -2.86
CA ASP A 481 10.12 18.01 -3.97
C ASP A 481 9.23 19.21 -3.54
N ASN A 482 9.64 19.89 -2.47
CA ASN A 482 9.11 21.19 -2.01
C ASN A 482 10.25 22.22 -1.81
N ASN A 483 9.88 23.45 -1.43
CA ASN A 483 10.78 24.59 -1.21
C ASN A 483 10.95 24.96 0.29
N ILE A 484 10.84 23.98 1.18
CA ILE A 484 10.82 24.16 2.64
C ILE A 484 12.21 24.52 3.17
N LYS A 485 12.27 25.49 4.08
CA LYS A 485 13.52 25.96 4.72
C LYS A 485 13.57 25.65 6.22
N ASP A 486 12.41 25.58 6.87
CA ASP A 486 12.28 25.32 8.29
C ASP A 486 11.46 24.04 8.51
N TYR A 487 12.12 23.03 9.07
CA TYR A 487 11.52 21.73 9.38
C TYR A 487 11.24 21.56 10.87
N SER A 488 11.42 22.60 11.70
CA SER A 488 11.05 22.56 13.11
C SER A 488 9.58 22.18 13.37
N PRO A 489 8.59 22.51 12.51
CA PRO A 489 7.20 22.12 12.72
C PRO A 489 6.91 20.63 12.61
N VAL A 490 7.86 19.82 12.13
CA VAL A 490 7.71 18.36 11.99
C VAL A 490 8.71 17.59 12.85
N GLU A 491 9.35 18.23 13.83
CA GLU A 491 10.28 17.57 14.75
C GLU A 491 9.62 16.50 15.62
N HIS A 492 8.32 16.62 15.89
CA HIS A 492 7.54 15.62 16.62
C HIS A 492 7.12 14.43 15.75
N VAL A 493 7.35 14.49 14.44
CA VAL A 493 6.97 13.46 13.47
C VAL A 493 8.08 12.43 13.34
N VAL A 494 7.68 11.17 13.32
CA VAL A 494 8.57 10.01 13.44
C VAL A 494 9.40 9.79 12.20
N SER A 495 8.73 9.88 11.04
CA SER A 495 9.33 9.64 9.75
C SER A 495 9.00 10.81 8.83
N VAL A 496 10.03 11.60 8.54
CA VAL A 496 9.95 12.76 7.66
C VAL A 496 10.82 12.49 6.45
N VAL A 497 10.21 12.43 5.26
CA VAL A 497 10.92 12.27 3.99
C VAL A 497 11.01 13.62 3.29
N GLY A 498 12.12 13.93 2.63
CA GLY A 498 12.31 15.19 1.91
C GLY A 498 12.87 16.35 2.75
N LYS A 499 13.38 16.07 3.96
CA LYS A 499 14.15 17.03 4.77
C LYS A 499 15.53 17.25 4.15
N LYS A 500 15.85 18.49 3.77
CA LYS A 500 17.12 18.88 3.13
C LYS A 500 18.08 19.55 4.10
#